data_AF-A0A2S0I591-F1
#
_entry.id   AF-A0A2S0I591-F1
#
_cell.length_a   1.000
_cell.length_b   1.000
_cell.length_c   1.000
_cell.angle_alpha   90.00
_cell.angle_beta   90.00
_cell.angle_gamma   90.00
#
_symmetry.space_group_name_H-M   'P 1'
#
loop_
_entity.id
_entity.type
_entity.pdbx_description
1 polymer ?
#
loop_
_entity_poly.entity_id
_entity_poly.type
_entity_poly.pdbx_seq_one_letter_code
_entity_poly.pdbx_strand_id
1 'polypeptide(L)'
;MKESEHLKPYKKLLVDVTASNTGIDKALGFANDLFNALESAGYRVVIAPPDAKLRRESVYEKEEPPPKGHKHDPYGYSRLWSPQRPTVVYVDALAFGLSIVEMTESVAVRYVNGKYVRESDYVAPKASRRHVDHTWTSTHDLPSGRLRLVVYAPQWNISWSTTFQETKTHSLASDIPRIIKTLKSSIATVTEKLAEAKRQAEIREQEWLAAEKRRRQEEDQRREAQSIKDSRDELEQVIQAWAKAFSLEQFFQGIEDRATALPEADRQAVLLRLGLAREFVGTHNPLDFFLGWKTPLERYVPLAQRREVDDTGDGDNATQE
;
A
#
# COMPACT_ATOMS: atom_id res chain seq x y z
N MET A 1 -9.84 -11.63 33.30
CA MET A 1 -9.60 -12.06 31.90
C MET A 1 -10.29 -13.38 31.70
N LYS A 2 -10.83 -13.67 30.51
CA LYS A 2 -11.34 -15.02 30.23
C LYS A 2 -10.15 -15.97 30.18
N GLU A 3 -10.16 -17.02 30.98
CA GLU A 3 -9.07 -18.01 31.06
C GLU A 3 -8.82 -18.74 29.73
N SER A 4 -9.79 -18.65 28.81
CA SER A 4 -9.86 -19.40 27.56
C SER A 4 -9.43 -18.61 26.30
N GLU A 5 -8.77 -17.45 26.45
CA GLU A 5 -8.30 -16.63 25.33
C GLU A 5 -6.78 -16.40 25.41
N HIS A 6 -6.12 -16.25 24.26
CA HIS A 6 -4.72 -15.83 24.20
C HIS A 6 -4.55 -14.41 24.76
N LEU A 7 -3.48 -14.21 25.53
CA LEU A 7 -3.15 -12.92 26.13
C LEU A 7 -2.87 -11.88 25.05
N LYS A 8 -3.25 -10.64 25.35
CA LYS A 8 -2.98 -9.47 24.50
C LYS A 8 -2.20 -8.43 25.29
N PRO A 9 -0.87 -8.59 25.44
CA PRO A 9 -0.05 -7.62 26.11
C PRO A 9 -0.22 -6.21 25.54
N TYR A 10 -0.35 -5.22 26.43
CA TYR A 10 -0.37 -3.82 26.04
C TYR A 10 0.99 -3.37 25.50
N LYS A 11 2.08 -3.81 26.13
CA LYS A 11 3.45 -3.57 25.63
C LYS A 11 3.69 -4.37 24.35
N LYS A 12 4.28 -3.72 23.36
CA LYS A 12 4.55 -4.31 22.04
C LYS A 12 6.01 -4.71 21.82
N LEU A 13 6.92 -4.24 22.68
CA LEU A 13 8.34 -4.60 22.64
C LEU A 13 8.61 -5.83 23.52
N LEU A 14 8.07 -6.97 23.13
CA LEU A 14 8.20 -8.24 23.84
C LEU A 14 8.66 -9.33 22.87
N VAL A 15 9.14 -10.44 23.43
CA VAL A 15 9.44 -11.65 22.65
C VAL A 15 8.15 -12.19 22.00
N ASP A 16 8.29 -12.81 20.83
CA ASP A 16 7.16 -13.30 20.03
C ASP A 16 6.60 -14.60 20.62
N VAL A 17 5.87 -14.45 21.72
CA VAL A 17 5.22 -15.52 22.45
C VAL A 17 3.72 -15.21 22.53
N THR A 18 2.91 -16.08 21.96
CA THR A 18 1.45 -16.02 22.02
C THR A 18 0.96 -17.19 22.85
N ALA A 19 0.41 -16.92 24.03
CA ALA A 19 -0.11 -17.96 24.91
C ALA A 19 -1.30 -17.43 25.72
N SER A 20 -2.10 -18.34 26.25
CA SER A 20 -3.19 -18.09 27.19
C SER A 20 -2.64 -17.81 28.59
N ASN A 21 -3.52 -17.39 29.50
CA ASN A 21 -3.13 -17.15 30.88
C ASN A 21 -2.57 -18.40 31.58
N THR A 22 -3.05 -19.59 31.22
CA THR A 22 -2.59 -20.86 31.79
C THR A 22 -1.36 -21.42 31.07
N GLY A 23 -1.19 -21.12 29.78
CA GLY A 23 -0.06 -21.59 28.96
C GLY A 23 1.19 -20.70 29.02
N ILE A 24 1.09 -19.47 29.54
CA ILE A 24 2.17 -18.49 29.45
C ILE A 24 3.47 -18.92 30.15
N ASP A 25 3.38 -19.52 31.34
CA ASP A 25 4.58 -19.95 32.09
C ASP A 25 5.33 -21.05 31.33
N LYS A 26 4.60 -22.00 30.75
CA LYS A 26 5.16 -23.05 29.90
C LYS A 26 5.80 -22.47 28.63
N ALA A 27 5.12 -21.53 27.98
CA ALA A 27 5.61 -20.90 26.75
C ALA A 27 6.87 -20.08 26.99
N LEU A 28 6.94 -19.32 28.10
CA LEU A 28 8.12 -18.56 28.50
C LEU A 28 9.26 -19.47 28.97
N GLY A 29 8.95 -20.57 29.68
CA GLY A 29 9.94 -21.58 30.05
C GLY A 29 10.60 -22.19 28.82
N PHE A 30 9.81 -22.65 27.85
CA PHE A 30 10.33 -23.14 26.58
C PHE A 30 11.12 -22.08 25.80
N ALA A 31 10.63 -20.83 25.76
CA ALA A 31 11.33 -19.73 25.10
C ALA A 31 12.72 -19.51 25.72
N ASN A 32 12.80 -19.49 27.05
CA ASN A 32 14.05 -19.36 27.78
C ASN A 32 15.02 -20.51 27.48
N ASP A 33 14.56 -21.76 27.52
CA ASP A 33 15.39 -22.92 27.22
C ASP A 33 15.92 -22.90 25.78
N LEU A 34 15.06 -22.54 24.83
CA LEU A 34 15.44 -22.38 23.42
C LEU A 34 16.47 -21.27 23.24
N PHE A 35 16.26 -20.09 23.83
CA PHE A 35 17.17 -18.95 23.68
C PHE A 35 18.53 -19.24 24.30
N ASN A 36 18.57 -19.81 25.51
CA ASN A 36 19.82 -20.22 26.16
C ASN A 36 20.57 -21.28 25.34
N ALA A 37 19.86 -22.24 24.73
CA ALA A 37 20.48 -23.24 23.88
C ALA A 37 21.02 -22.66 22.56
N LEU A 38 20.31 -21.69 21.96
CA LEU A 38 20.79 -20.96 20.78
C LEU A 38 22.02 -20.13 21.10
N GLU A 39 22.03 -19.41 22.22
CA GLU A 39 23.19 -18.63 22.67
C GLU A 39 24.38 -19.52 23.03
N SER A 40 24.14 -20.67 23.68
CA SER A 40 25.17 -21.68 23.95
C SER A 40 25.75 -22.29 22.66
N ALA A 41 24.96 -22.34 21.58
CA ALA A 41 25.42 -22.72 20.25
C ALA A 41 26.15 -21.58 19.50
N GLY A 42 26.29 -20.41 20.11
CA GLY A 42 26.97 -19.24 19.55
C GLY A 42 26.07 -18.33 18.71
N TYR A 43 24.74 -18.51 18.75
CA TYR A 43 23.80 -17.71 17.97
C TYR A 43 23.15 -16.63 18.83
N ARG A 44 23.19 -15.38 18.36
CA ARG A 44 22.66 -14.24 19.09
C ARG A 44 21.15 -14.14 18.92
N VAL A 45 20.39 -14.16 20.02
CA VAL A 45 18.93 -13.98 20.01
C VAL A 45 18.57 -12.58 20.50
N VAL A 46 17.80 -11.82 19.72
CA VAL A 46 17.37 -10.45 20.08
C VAL A 46 15.99 -10.14 19.54
N ILE A 47 15.32 -9.15 20.11
CA ILE A 47 14.24 -8.46 19.40
C ILE A 47 14.92 -7.63 18.29
N ALA A 48 14.43 -7.76 17.05
CA ALA A 48 15.04 -7.12 15.89
C ALA A 48 15.27 -5.61 16.12
N PRO A 49 16.42 -5.06 15.70
CA PRO A 49 16.69 -3.63 15.84
C PRO A 49 15.76 -2.85 14.87
N PRO A 50 15.50 -1.55 15.14
CA PRO A 50 14.44 -0.81 14.45
C PRO A 50 14.73 -0.58 12.96
N ASP A 51 16.01 -0.62 12.58
CA ASP A 51 16.54 -0.36 11.24
C ASP A 51 16.68 -1.61 10.36
N ALA A 52 16.59 -2.82 10.93
CA ALA A 52 16.87 -4.06 10.17
C ALA A 52 15.80 -4.45 9.12
N LYS A 53 14.70 -3.68 8.99
CA LYS A 53 13.61 -3.94 8.01
C LYS A 53 13.16 -5.41 7.98
N LEU A 54 12.99 -6.01 9.17
CA LEU A 54 12.58 -7.40 9.35
C LEU A 54 11.08 -7.49 9.66
N ARG A 55 10.37 -8.39 8.97
CA ARG A 55 8.92 -8.60 9.12
C ARG A 55 8.64 -9.90 9.85
N ARG A 56 7.59 -9.92 10.67
CA ARG A 56 7.01 -11.14 11.22
C ARG A 56 6.22 -11.91 10.16
N GLU A 57 6.35 -13.24 10.13
CA GLU A 57 5.52 -14.11 9.30
C GLU A 57 4.08 -14.22 9.85
N SER A 58 3.12 -14.53 8.99
CA SER A 58 1.76 -14.85 9.43
C SER A 58 1.76 -16.22 10.13
N VAL A 59 1.46 -16.24 11.42
CA VAL A 59 1.42 -17.46 12.22
C VAL A 59 -0.02 -17.86 12.47
N TYR A 60 -0.34 -19.11 12.19
CA TYR A 60 -1.64 -19.72 12.47
C TYR A 60 -1.57 -20.49 13.79
N GLU A 61 -2.53 -20.23 14.67
CA GLU A 61 -2.67 -20.85 15.99
C GLU A 61 -3.32 -22.24 15.93
N LYS A 62 -4.13 -22.53 14.92
CA LYS A 62 -4.87 -23.81 14.87
C LYS A 62 -3.91 -24.99 14.79
N GLU A 63 -4.11 -25.98 15.65
CA GLU A 63 -3.35 -27.22 15.64
C GLU A 63 -3.44 -27.88 14.26
N GLU A 64 -4.66 -28.05 13.77
CA GLU A 64 -4.93 -28.48 12.40
C GLU A 64 -5.26 -27.26 11.53
N PRO A 65 -4.34 -26.83 10.64
CA PRO A 65 -4.63 -25.75 9.72
C PRO A 65 -5.76 -26.17 8.76
N PRO A 66 -6.69 -25.25 8.41
CA PRO A 66 -7.79 -25.59 7.52
C PRO A 66 -7.27 -26.01 6.14
N PRO A 67 -8.02 -26.86 5.39
CA PRO A 67 -7.66 -27.22 4.03
C PRO A 67 -7.50 -25.95 3.16
N LYS A 68 -6.44 -25.91 2.34
CA LYS A 68 -6.19 -24.80 1.41
C LYS A 68 -7.43 -24.57 0.54
N GLY A 69 -8.02 -23.39 0.60
CA GLY A 69 -9.15 -22.98 -0.27
C GLY A 69 -10.46 -22.68 0.45
N HIS A 70 -10.62 -23.06 1.72
CA HIS A 70 -11.77 -22.58 2.49
C HIS A 70 -11.55 -21.12 2.90
N LYS A 71 -12.48 -20.25 2.50
CA LYS A 71 -12.63 -18.86 2.99
C LYS A 71 -13.04 -18.86 4.47
N HIS A 72 -12.26 -19.51 5.33
CA HIS A 72 -12.62 -19.68 6.74
C HIS A 72 -12.19 -18.52 7.62
N ASP A 73 -11.76 -17.41 7.01
CA ASP A 73 -11.72 -16.11 7.68
C ASP A 73 -12.17 -14.99 6.72
N PRO A 74 -13.47 -14.63 6.71
CA PRO A 74 -13.96 -13.49 5.92
C PRO A 74 -13.38 -12.15 6.37
N TYR A 75 -12.78 -12.10 7.56
CA TYR A 75 -12.24 -10.90 8.19
C TYR A 75 -10.82 -11.19 8.64
N GLY A 76 -9.86 -11.21 7.70
CA GLY A 76 -8.44 -11.56 7.85
C GLY A 76 -7.60 -10.74 8.84
N TYR A 77 -8.13 -10.51 10.04
CA TYR A 77 -7.45 -9.97 11.20
C TYR A 77 -7.16 -11.15 12.13
N SER A 78 -5.88 -11.53 12.19
CA SER A 78 -5.41 -12.43 13.24
C SER A 78 -5.85 -11.86 14.59
N ARG A 79 -6.67 -12.61 15.33
CA ARG A 79 -7.11 -12.21 16.68
C ARG A 79 -5.97 -12.27 17.69
N LEU A 80 -4.82 -12.79 17.29
CA LEU A 80 -3.62 -12.92 18.11
C LEU A 80 -2.93 -11.58 18.27
N TRP A 81 -2.30 -11.40 19.43
CA TRP A 81 -1.32 -10.35 19.59
C TRP A 81 -0.08 -10.66 18.76
N SER A 82 0.60 -9.62 18.29
CA SER A 82 1.93 -9.70 17.69
C SER A 82 2.85 -8.63 18.27
N PRO A 83 4.16 -8.91 18.37
CA PRO A 83 5.14 -7.91 18.78
C PRO A 83 5.34 -6.87 17.67
N GLN A 84 5.75 -5.67 18.05
CA GLN A 84 6.07 -4.60 17.09
C GLN A 84 7.28 -4.95 16.21
N ARG A 85 8.22 -5.73 16.75
CA ARG A 85 9.41 -6.21 16.05
C ARG A 85 9.57 -7.69 16.31
N PRO A 86 9.92 -8.50 15.29
CA PRO A 86 10.07 -9.93 15.48
C PRO A 86 11.21 -10.26 16.45
N THR A 87 11.08 -11.37 17.16
CA THR A 87 12.23 -11.99 17.85
C THR A 87 13.03 -12.72 16.79
N VAL A 88 14.33 -12.46 16.73
CA VAL A 88 15.21 -13.01 15.70
C VAL A 88 16.43 -13.66 16.32
N VAL A 89 16.90 -14.73 15.68
CA VAL A 89 18.19 -15.32 15.93
C VAL A 89 19.11 -15.04 14.74
N TYR A 90 20.31 -14.57 15.02
CA TYR A 90 21.37 -14.40 14.04
C TYR A 90 22.24 -15.65 14.00
N VAL A 91 22.25 -16.29 12.83
CA VAL A 91 23.11 -17.42 12.51
C VAL A 91 24.04 -16.96 11.39
N ASP A 92 25.32 -16.78 11.71
CA ASP A 92 26.29 -16.06 10.88
C ASP A 92 25.79 -14.66 10.48
N ALA A 93 25.60 -14.40 9.19
CA ALA A 93 25.10 -13.12 8.66
C ALA A 93 23.58 -13.11 8.43
N LEU A 94 22.87 -14.22 8.69
CA LEU A 94 21.44 -14.36 8.42
C LEU A 94 20.61 -14.23 9.69
N ALA A 95 19.53 -13.46 9.59
CA ALA A 95 18.49 -13.41 10.61
C ALA A 95 17.39 -14.42 10.28
N PHE A 96 16.97 -15.18 11.30
CA PHE A 96 15.77 -16.02 11.28
C PHE A 96 14.80 -15.51 12.35
N GLY A 97 13.54 -15.34 11.99
CA GLY A 97 12.48 -14.98 12.93
C GLY A 97 12.00 -16.21 13.70
N LEU A 98 11.71 -16.01 14.98
CA LEU A 98 11.16 -17.01 15.89
C LEU A 98 9.80 -16.53 16.37
N SER A 99 8.79 -17.39 16.31
CA SER A 99 7.49 -17.15 16.95
C SER A 99 7.01 -18.42 17.64
N ILE A 100 6.69 -18.29 18.92
CA ILE A 100 6.17 -19.37 19.76
C ILE A 100 4.69 -19.11 19.97
N VAL A 101 3.85 -20.07 19.61
CA VAL A 101 2.40 -19.96 19.74
C VAL A 101 1.85 -21.18 20.47
N GLU A 102 1.03 -20.94 21.49
CA GLU A 102 0.15 -21.95 22.04
C GLU A 102 -0.94 -22.26 21.00
N MET A 103 -1.04 -23.51 20.60
CA MET A 103 -1.98 -23.92 19.58
C MET A 103 -3.40 -23.96 20.14
N THR A 104 -4.38 -23.68 19.28
CA THR A 104 -5.79 -23.89 19.59
C THR A 104 -6.30 -25.20 19.02
N GLU A 105 -7.15 -25.87 19.78
CA GLU A 105 -7.91 -27.04 19.35
C GLU A 105 -9.41 -26.70 19.28
N SER A 106 -10.12 -27.30 18.32
CA SER A 106 -11.57 -27.16 18.19
C SER A 106 -12.26 -28.04 19.23
N VAL A 107 -12.81 -27.44 20.28
CA VAL A 107 -13.50 -28.17 21.36
C VAL A 107 -15.00 -27.89 21.33
N ALA A 108 -15.80 -28.94 21.55
CA ALA A 108 -17.21 -28.77 21.86
C ALA A 108 -17.35 -28.13 23.25
N VAL A 109 -17.93 -26.95 23.30
CA VAL A 109 -18.25 -26.24 24.54
C VAL A 109 -19.76 -26.20 24.71
N ARG A 110 -20.20 -26.37 25.96
CA ARG A 110 -21.58 -26.18 26.37
C ARG A 110 -21.74 -24.80 26.98
N TYR A 111 -22.75 -24.07 26.52
CA TYR A 111 -23.16 -22.85 27.18
C TYR A 111 -24.07 -23.18 28.36
N VAL A 112 -23.66 -22.76 29.56
CA VAL A 112 -24.37 -22.97 30.82
C VAL A 112 -24.37 -21.67 31.60
N ASN A 113 -25.54 -21.09 31.85
CA ASN A 113 -25.73 -19.92 32.73
C ASN A 113 -24.75 -18.75 32.46
N GLY A 114 -24.57 -18.37 31.19
CA GLY A 114 -23.68 -17.24 30.84
C GLY A 114 -22.22 -17.59 30.63
N LYS A 115 -21.83 -18.86 30.80
CA LYS A 115 -20.44 -19.33 30.69
C LYS A 115 -20.32 -20.48 29.72
N TYR A 116 -19.20 -20.52 29.01
CA TYR A 116 -18.82 -21.66 28.18
C TYR A 116 -17.95 -22.59 29.01
N VAL A 117 -18.37 -23.86 29.10
CA VAL A 117 -17.62 -24.93 29.76
C VAL A 117 -17.32 -25.98 28.70
N ARG A 118 -16.16 -26.64 28.75
CA ARG A 118 -15.90 -27.78 27.85
C ARG A 118 -16.98 -28.84 28.08
N GLU A 119 -17.49 -29.43 27.00
CA GLU A 119 -18.50 -30.49 27.08
C GLU A 119 -18.03 -31.66 27.96
N SER A 120 -16.73 -31.97 27.95
CA SER A 120 -16.11 -32.98 28.82
C SER A 120 -16.21 -32.68 30.31
N ASP A 121 -16.25 -31.40 30.67
CA ASP A 121 -16.17 -30.92 32.05
C ASP A 121 -17.57 -30.60 32.61
N TYR A 122 -18.61 -30.74 31.78
CA TYR A 122 -20.00 -30.49 32.17
C TYR A 122 -20.54 -31.64 33.03
N VAL A 123 -20.88 -31.32 34.29
CA VAL A 123 -21.62 -32.24 35.16
C VAL A 123 -23.08 -31.83 35.18
N ALA A 124 -23.95 -32.70 34.68
CA ALA A 124 -25.39 -32.45 34.69
C ALA A 124 -25.90 -32.30 36.14
N PRO A 125 -26.69 -31.24 36.46
CA PRO A 125 -27.31 -31.11 37.76
C PRO A 125 -28.18 -32.34 38.09
N LYS A 126 -28.19 -32.77 39.35
CA LYS A 126 -29.15 -33.80 39.81
C LYS A 126 -30.57 -33.24 39.65
N ALA A 127 -31.30 -33.78 38.67
CA ALA A 127 -32.55 -33.22 38.20
C ALA A 127 -33.60 -33.03 39.33
N SER A 128 -34.13 -31.81 39.48
CA SER A 128 -35.45 -31.60 40.06
C SER A 128 -36.48 -31.66 38.93
N ARG A 129 -37.66 -32.26 39.17
CA ARG A 129 -38.74 -32.47 38.17
C ARG A 129 -39.26 -31.20 37.46
N ARG A 130 -38.78 -30.00 37.81
CA ARG A 130 -39.25 -28.71 37.30
C ARG A 130 -38.15 -27.83 36.69
N HIS A 131 -36.91 -28.31 36.57
CA HIS A 131 -35.82 -27.50 36.01
C HIS A 131 -35.53 -27.89 34.56
N VAL A 132 -35.70 -26.92 33.64
CA VAL A 132 -35.29 -27.04 32.24
C VAL A 132 -33.98 -26.29 32.08
N ASP A 133 -32.89 -27.03 31.87
CA ASP A 133 -31.57 -26.46 31.57
C ASP A 133 -31.55 -25.95 30.13
N HIS A 134 -31.57 -24.63 29.94
CA HIS A 134 -31.39 -24.01 28.63
C HIS A 134 -29.91 -23.98 28.24
N THR A 135 -29.37 -25.15 27.89
CA THR A 135 -27.99 -25.32 27.43
C THR A 135 -27.96 -25.72 25.96
N TRP A 136 -26.93 -25.30 25.24
CA TRP A 136 -26.64 -25.78 23.89
C TRP A 136 -25.15 -25.99 23.72
N THR A 137 -24.79 -26.84 22.77
CA THR A 137 -23.41 -27.11 22.40
C THR A 137 -23.02 -26.27 21.19
N SER A 138 -21.77 -25.81 21.19
CA SER A 138 -21.16 -25.08 20.08
C SER A 138 -19.67 -25.42 20.00
N THR A 139 -19.06 -25.27 18.84
CA THR A 139 -17.62 -25.53 18.67
C THR A 139 -16.84 -24.22 18.80
N HIS A 140 -15.84 -24.21 19.68
CA HIS A 140 -14.95 -23.06 19.87
C HIS A 140 -13.48 -23.50 19.75
N ASP A 141 -12.65 -22.65 19.15
CA ASP A 141 -11.20 -22.79 19.16
C ASP A 141 -10.66 -22.34 20.53
N LEU A 142 -10.13 -23.26 21.33
CA LEU A 142 -9.60 -22.97 22.67
C LEU A 142 -8.11 -23.27 22.75
N PRO A 143 -7.31 -22.52 23.54
CA PRO A 143 -5.92 -22.83 23.80
C PRO A 143 -5.76 -24.24 24.38
N SER A 144 -4.86 -25.03 23.78
CA SER A 144 -4.68 -26.46 24.07
C SER A 144 -3.54 -26.74 25.07
N GLY A 145 -2.75 -25.74 25.46
CA GLY A 145 -1.53 -25.91 26.25
C GLY A 145 -0.33 -26.50 25.48
N ARG A 146 -0.50 -26.87 24.20
CA ARG A 146 0.57 -27.39 23.34
C ARG A 146 1.20 -26.27 22.53
N LEU A 147 2.52 -26.26 22.45
CA LEU A 147 3.28 -25.20 21.79
C LEU A 147 3.65 -25.54 20.35
N ARG A 148 3.76 -24.51 19.52
CA ARG A 148 4.34 -24.56 18.18
C ARG A 148 5.41 -23.48 18.07
N LEU A 149 6.59 -23.86 17.60
CA LEU A 149 7.62 -22.94 17.16
C LEU A 149 7.53 -22.78 15.64
N VAL A 150 7.43 -21.54 15.16
CA VAL A 150 7.60 -21.18 13.76
C VAL A 150 8.93 -20.47 13.61
N VAL A 151 9.80 -21.04 12.79
CA VAL A 151 11.06 -20.43 12.37
C VAL A 151 10.89 -19.97 10.93
N TYR A 152 11.17 -18.70 10.64
CA TYR A 152 10.91 -18.13 9.32
C TYR A 152 12.01 -17.19 8.87
N ALA A 153 12.02 -16.90 7.57
CA ALA A 153 12.85 -15.87 6.98
C ALA A 153 12.14 -14.52 7.14
N PRO A 154 12.66 -13.58 7.97
CA PRO A 154 12.01 -12.31 8.24
C PRO A 154 12.17 -11.28 7.11
N GLN A 155 12.91 -11.60 6.04
CA GLN A 155 13.17 -10.70 4.92
C GLN A 155 11.92 -10.60 4.03
N TRP A 156 11.53 -9.38 3.66
CA TRP A 156 10.29 -9.10 2.92
C TRP A 156 10.23 -9.71 1.52
N ASN A 157 11.39 -10.05 0.93
CA ASN A 157 11.54 -10.45 -0.46
C ASN A 157 11.57 -11.97 -0.66
N ILE A 158 11.55 -12.77 0.42
CA ILE A 158 11.57 -14.23 0.34
C ILE A 158 10.50 -14.85 1.22
N SER A 159 10.02 -16.01 0.80
CA SER A 159 9.13 -16.86 1.61
C SER A 159 9.85 -18.17 1.93
N TRP A 160 10.13 -18.36 3.21
CA TRP A 160 10.65 -19.59 3.79
C TRP A 160 10.23 -19.66 5.26
N SER A 161 9.70 -20.80 5.68
CA SER A 161 9.41 -21.09 7.08
C SER A 161 9.41 -22.60 7.32
N THR A 162 9.64 -22.97 8.57
CA THR A 162 9.55 -24.34 9.07
C THR A 162 8.90 -24.32 10.46
N THR A 163 8.23 -25.40 10.82
CA THR A 163 7.45 -25.47 12.07
C THR A 163 7.81 -26.72 12.86
N PHE A 164 7.78 -26.57 14.18
CA PHE A 164 7.95 -27.65 15.15
C PHE A 164 6.75 -27.59 16.09
N GLN A 165 6.10 -28.73 16.32
CA GLN A 165 4.83 -28.80 17.02
C GLN A 165 4.89 -29.81 18.14
N GLU A 166 4.47 -29.39 19.33
CA GLU A 166 4.28 -30.27 20.46
C GLU A 166 3.06 -31.17 20.22
N THR A 167 3.19 -32.45 20.58
CA THR A 167 2.09 -33.41 20.54
C THR A 167 1.72 -33.83 21.96
N LYS A 168 0.67 -34.64 22.12
CA LYS A 168 0.27 -35.15 23.44
C LYS A 168 1.37 -35.98 24.13
N THR A 169 2.29 -36.56 23.37
CA THR A 169 3.31 -37.49 23.86
C THR A 169 4.73 -36.93 23.73
N HIS A 170 4.95 -35.87 22.95
CA HIS A 170 6.27 -35.34 22.63
C HIS A 170 6.36 -33.86 22.98
N SER A 171 7.29 -33.52 23.88
CA SER A 171 7.54 -32.13 24.28
C SER A 171 8.42 -31.40 23.27
N LEU A 172 8.05 -30.16 22.96
CA LEU A 172 8.80 -29.28 22.06
C LEU A 172 10.22 -28.97 22.59
N ALA A 173 10.42 -29.00 23.91
CA ALA A 173 11.75 -28.78 24.51
C ALA A 173 12.76 -29.86 24.10
N SER A 174 12.31 -31.09 23.87
CA SER A 174 13.18 -32.18 23.43
C SER A 174 13.65 -32.02 21.96
N ASP A 175 12.96 -31.20 21.18
CA ASP A 175 13.33 -30.89 19.79
C ASP A 175 14.38 -29.77 19.67
N ILE A 176 14.81 -29.13 20.76
CA ILE A 176 15.78 -28.02 20.72
C ILE A 176 17.06 -28.37 19.92
N PRO A 177 17.71 -29.53 20.13
CA PRO A 177 18.88 -29.90 19.32
C PRO A 177 18.56 -30.03 17.82
N ARG A 178 17.37 -30.54 17.50
CA ARG A 178 16.88 -30.66 16.12
C ARG A 178 16.61 -29.28 15.51
N ILE A 179 16.00 -28.36 16.26
CA ILE A 179 15.73 -26.98 15.84
C ILE A 179 17.04 -26.27 15.48
N ILE A 180 18.05 -26.36 16.35
CA ILE A 180 19.39 -25.78 16.12
C ILE A 180 20.03 -26.37 14.86
N LYS A 181 19.95 -27.69 14.67
CA LYS A 181 20.47 -28.37 13.48
C LYS A 181 19.76 -27.91 12.20
N THR A 182 18.42 -27.79 12.25
CA THR A 182 17.61 -27.31 11.11
C THR A 182 17.94 -25.87 10.75
N LEU A 183 18.11 -24.98 11.73
CA LEU A 183 18.55 -23.60 11.48
C LEU A 183 19.86 -23.59 10.70
N LYS A 184 20.86 -24.34 11.17
CA LYS A 184 22.17 -24.44 10.50
C LYS A 184 22.07 -25.00 9.08
N SER A 185 21.29 -26.06 8.86
CA SER A 185 21.14 -26.63 7.51
C SER A 185 20.34 -25.74 6.55
N SER A 186 19.49 -24.85 7.09
CA SER A 186 18.62 -23.98 6.28
C SER A 186 19.35 -22.74 5.72
N ILE A 187 20.55 -22.44 6.21
CA ILE A 187 21.38 -21.29 5.77
C ILE A 187 21.55 -21.29 4.25
N ALA A 188 21.95 -22.43 3.66
CA ALA A 188 22.19 -22.53 2.22
C ALA A 188 20.93 -22.23 1.41
N THR A 189 19.80 -22.85 1.79
CA THR A 189 18.51 -22.66 1.13
C THR A 189 18.00 -21.22 1.21
N VAL A 190 18.12 -20.58 2.37
CA VAL A 190 17.68 -19.18 2.55
C VAL A 190 18.60 -18.22 1.80
N THR A 191 19.90 -18.48 1.78
CA THR A 191 20.88 -17.67 1.02
C THR A 191 20.58 -17.72 -0.48
N GLU A 192 20.30 -18.90 -1.03
CA GLU A 192 19.95 -19.07 -2.44
C GLU A 192 18.67 -18.30 -2.80
N LYS A 193 17.63 -18.41 -1.96
CA LYS A 193 16.38 -17.65 -2.13
C LYS A 193 16.61 -16.14 -2.09
N LEU A 194 17.48 -15.65 -1.21
CA LEU A 194 17.82 -14.22 -1.13
C LEU A 194 18.56 -13.75 -2.39
N ALA A 195 19.48 -14.55 -2.92
CA ALA A 195 20.19 -14.22 -4.15
C ALA A 195 19.24 -14.15 -5.35
N GLU A 196 18.31 -15.10 -5.46
CA GLU A 196 17.29 -15.08 -6.52
C GLU A 196 16.36 -13.87 -6.39
N ALA A 197 15.88 -13.57 -5.18
CA ALA A 197 15.02 -12.42 -4.95
C ALA A 197 15.70 -11.08 -5.30
N LYS A 198 17.02 -10.97 -5.10
CA LYS A 198 17.80 -9.79 -5.53
C LYS A 198 17.87 -9.68 -7.05
N ARG A 199 18.17 -10.77 -7.77
CA ARG A 199 18.18 -10.79 -9.25
C ARG A 199 16.83 -10.35 -9.83
N GLN A 200 15.74 -10.90 -9.30
CA GLN A 200 14.39 -10.53 -9.74
C GLN A 200 14.03 -9.08 -9.41
N ALA A 201 14.54 -8.52 -8.31
CA ALA A 201 14.33 -7.11 -7.99
C ALA A 201 15.06 -6.18 -8.97
N GLU A 202 16.30 -6.51 -9.33
CA GLU A 202 17.09 -5.75 -10.30
C GLU A 202 16.46 -5.75 -11.70
N ILE A 203 15.98 -6.92 -12.17
CA ILE A 203 15.25 -7.03 -13.44
C ILE A 203 14.01 -6.13 -13.42
N ARG A 204 13.19 -6.20 -12.37
CA ARG A 204 11.98 -5.36 -12.25
C ARG A 204 12.31 -3.87 -12.18
N GLU A 205 13.41 -3.48 -11.55
CA GLU A 205 13.86 -2.10 -11.50
C GLU A 205 14.24 -1.60 -12.90
N GLN A 206 14.97 -2.40 -13.66
CA GLN A 206 15.32 -2.09 -15.04
C GLN A 206 14.06 -1.98 -15.94
N GLU A 207 13.13 -2.93 -15.82
CA GLU A 207 11.85 -2.90 -16.54
C GLU A 207 11.02 -1.66 -16.16
N TRP A 208 10.96 -1.33 -14.87
CA TRP A 208 10.23 -0.15 -14.40
C TRP A 208 10.84 1.13 -14.93
N LEU A 209 12.17 1.28 -14.89
CA LEU A 209 12.88 2.44 -15.44
C LEU A 209 12.66 2.57 -16.96
N ALA A 210 12.68 1.46 -17.69
CA ALA A 210 12.40 1.46 -19.13
C ALA A 210 10.95 1.83 -19.45
N ALA A 211 9.99 1.26 -18.71
CA ALA A 211 8.57 1.58 -18.84
C ALA A 211 8.26 3.04 -18.48
N GLU A 212 8.89 3.56 -17.41
CA GLU A 212 8.75 4.95 -16.99
C GLU A 212 9.31 5.92 -18.05
N LYS A 213 10.50 5.62 -18.61
CA LYS A 213 11.06 6.40 -19.73
C LYS A 213 10.12 6.41 -20.93
N ARG A 214 9.60 5.24 -21.31
CA ARG A 214 8.65 5.11 -22.43
C ARG A 214 7.38 5.90 -22.17
N ARG A 215 6.79 5.78 -20.96
CA ARG A 215 5.58 6.53 -20.58
C ARG A 215 5.82 8.04 -20.68
N ARG A 216 6.96 8.53 -20.19
CA ARG A 216 7.31 9.96 -20.29
C ARG A 216 7.42 10.43 -21.73
N GLN A 217 8.00 9.63 -22.63
CA GLN A 217 8.09 9.96 -24.05
C GLN A 217 6.70 9.96 -24.71
N GLU A 218 5.87 8.97 -24.42
CA GLU A 218 4.51 8.90 -24.97
C GLU A 218 3.63 10.06 -24.46
N GLU A 219 3.76 10.44 -23.19
CA GLU A 219 3.06 11.60 -22.62
C GLU A 219 3.53 12.92 -23.22
N ASP A 220 4.83 13.08 -23.46
CA ASP A 220 5.42 14.26 -24.13
C ASP A 220 4.88 14.42 -25.55
N GLN A 221 4.92 13.34 -26.34
CA GLN A 221 4.36 13.32 -27.70
C GLN A 221 2.85 13.63 -27.71
N ARG A 222 2.09 13.10 -26.74
CA ARG A 222 0.66 13.40 -26.62
C ARG A 222 0.42 14.87 -26.31
N ARG A 223 1.20 15.46 -25.41
CA ARG A 223 1.07 16.88 -25.04
C ARG A 223 1.47 17.81 -26.17
N GLU A 224 2.50 17.46 -26.94
CA GLU A 224 2.90 18.19 -28.15
C GLU A 224 1.80 18.13 -29.22
N ALA A 225 1.27 16.94 -29.52
CA ALA A 225 0.17 16.81 -30.47
C ALA A 225 -1.09 17.59 -30.02
N GLN A 226 -1.37 17.57 -28.70
CA GLN A 226 -2.48 18.33 -28.12
C GLN A 226 -2.23 19.84 -28.20
N SER A 227 -1.01 20.33 -27.95
CA SER A 227 -0.71 21.76 -28.04
C SER A 227 -0.83 22.29 -29.46
N ILE A 228 -0.40 21.51 -30.47
CA ILE A 228 -0.58 21.83 -31.88
C ILE A 228 -2.07 21.92 -32.22
N LYS A 229 -2.86 20.92 -31.81
CA LYS A 229 -4.30 20.90 -32.04
C LYS A 229 -4.99 22.11 -31.39
N ASP A 230 -4.75 22.34 -30.10
CA ASP A 230 -5.39 23.42 -29.36
C ASP A 230 -4.99 24.79 -29.89
N SER A 231 -3.73 24.98 -30.30
CA SER A 231 -3.27 26.22 -30.91
C SER A 231 -3.94 26.46 -32.27
N ARG A 232 -4.12 25.41 -33.08
CA ARG A 232 -4.81 25.51 -34.37
C ARG A 232 -6.29 25.84 -34.18
N ASP A 233 -6.96 25.15 -33.27
CA ASP A 233 -8.38 25.36 -32.98
C ASP A 233 -8.61 26.77 -32.40
N GLU A 234 -7.69 27.29 -31.58
CA GLU A 234 -7.71 28.68 -31.11
C GLU A 234 -7.47 29.69 -32.25
N LEU A 235 -6.51 29.43 -33.15
CA LEU A 235 -6.25 30.30 -34.29
C LEU A 235 -7.49 30.40 -35.20
N GLU A 236 -8.19 29.28 -35.42
CA GLU A 236 -9.45 29.27 -36.16
C GLU A 236 -10.51 30.14 -35.48
N GLN A 237 -10.65 30.05 -34.15
CA GLN A 237 -11.56 30.92 -33.39
C GLN A 237 -11.18 32.40 -33.51
N VAL A 238 -9.89 32.73 -33.49
CA VAL A 238 -9.38 34.09 -33.69
C VAL A 238 -9.71 34.61 -35.09
N ILE A 239 -9.53 33.80 -36.13
CA ILE A 239 -9.89 34.16 -37.52
C ILE A 239 -11.40 34.42 -37.63
N GLN A 240 -12.24 33.57 -37.02
CA GLN A 240 -13.70 33.75 -37.04
C GLN A 240 -14.14 35.01 -36.27
N ALA A 241 -13.53 35.28 -35.12
CA ALA A 241 -13.79 36.49 -34.34
C ALA A 241 -13.39 37.75 -35.13
N TRP A 242 -12.23 37.73 -35.79
CA TRP A 242 -11.79 38.82 -36.65
C TRP A 242 -12.73 39.02 -37.84
N ALA A 243 -13.10 37.96 -38.56
CA ALA A 243 -14.03 38.05 -39.68
C ALA A 243 -15.39 38.66 -39.28
N LYS A 244 -15.89 38.28 -38.09
CA LYS A 244 -17.11 38.86 -37.52
C LYS A 244 -16.95 40.35 -37.16
N ALA A 245 -15.84 40.73 -36.53
CA ALA A 245 -15.57 42.14 -36.22
C ALA A 245 -15.42 42.98 -37.50
N PHE A 246 -14.69 42.47 -38.49
CA PHE A 246 -14.45 43.16 -39.76
C PHE A 246 -15.74 43.32 -40.58
N SER A 247 -16.57 42.28 -40.67
CA SER A 247 -17.87 42.37 -41.37
C SER A 247 -18.82 43.38 -40.71
N LEU A 248 -18.78 43.51 -39.39
CA LEU A 248 -19.56 44.50 -38.64
C LEU A 248 -19.10 45.94 -38.93
N GLU A 249 -17.78 46.17 -38.98
CA GLU A 249 -17.23 47.47 -39.38
C GLU A 249 -17.53 47.82 -40.83
N GLN A 250 -17.40 46.86 -41.76
CA GLN A 250 -17.80 47.08 -43.16
C GLN A 250 -19.30 47.42 -43.30
N PHE A 251 -20.15 46.78 -42.49
CA PHE A 251 -21.56 47.12 -42.45
C PHE A 251 -21.81 48.55 -41.96
N PHE A 252 -21.13 48.97 -40.88
CA PHE A 252 -21.21 50.35 -40.40
C PHE A 252 -20.70 51.35 -41.44
N GLN A 253 -19.56 51.09 -42.08
CA GLN A 253 -19.04 51.94 -43.15
C GLN A 253 -20.04 52.03 -44.32
N GLY A 254 -20.66 50.92 -44.72
CA GLY A 254 -21.68 50.91 -45.77
C GLY A 254 -22.95 51.72 -45.43
N ILE A 255 -23.34 51.79 -44.16
CA ILE A 255 -24.43 52.68 -43.70
C ILE A 255 -23.99 54.14 -43.78
N GLU A 256 -22.78 54.44 -43.31
CA GLU A 256 -22.19 55.78 -43.31
C GLU A 256 -22.10 56.35 -44.74
N ASP A 257 -21.58 55.56 -45.68
CA ASP A 257 -21.47 55.93 -47.10
C ASP A 257 -22.85 56.22 -47.72
N ARG A 258 -23.86 55.40 -47.43
CA ARG A 258 -25.24 55.61 -47.94
C ARG A 258 -25.94 56.80 -47.29
N ALA A 259 -25.61 57.12 -46.04
CA ALA A 259 -26.16 58.27 -45.33
C ALA A 259 -25.72 59.60 -45.96
N THR A 260 -24.61 59.64 -46.71
CA THR A 260 -24.13 60.85 -47.40
C THR A 260 -25.11 61.36 -48.47
N ALA A 261 -25.90 60.48 -49.07
CA ALA A 261 -26.88 60.80 -50.11
C ALA A 261 -28.26 61.25 -49.56
N LEU A 262 -28.43 61.25 -48.22
CA LEU A 262 -29.70 61.62 -47.58
C LEU A 262 -29.79 63.12 -47.29
N PRO A 263 -31.02 63.66 -47.19
CA PRO A 263 -31.26 65.01 -46.67
C PRO A 263 -30.66 65.21 -45.27
N GLU A 264 -30.26 66.43 -44.95
CA GLU A 264 -29.41 66.74 -43.79
C GLU A 264 -30.00 66.30 -42.44
N ALA A 265 -31.31 66.45 -42.25
CA ALA A 265 -32.00 66.03 -41.03
C ALA A 265 -31.99 64.49 -40.83
N ASP A 266 -32.22 63.74 -41.91
CA ASP A 266 -32.22 62.27 -41.88
C ASP A 266 -30.79 61.72 -41.73
N ARG A 267 -29.81 62.37 -42.37
CA ARG A 267 -28.39 62.04 -42.26
C ARG A 267 -27.90 62.16 -40.81
N GLN A 268 -28.25 63.23 -40.10
CA GLN A 268 -27.88 63.41 -38.68
C GLN A 268 -28.48 62.34 -37.77
N ALA A 269 -29.75 61.97 -37.99
CA ALA A 269 -30.40 60.91 -37.20
C ALA A 269 -29.73 59.53 -37.41
N VAL A 270 -29.31 59.21 -38.63
CA VAL A 270 -28.61 57.96 -38.96
C VAL A 270 -27.21 57.92 -38.34
N LEU A 271 -26.43 59.00 -38.45
CA LEU A 271 -25.07 59.06 -37.88
C LEU A 271 -25.07 58.99 -36.35
N LEU A 272 -26.05 59.61 -35.67
CA LEU A 272 -26.20 59.49 -34.22
C LEU A 272 -26.47 58.05 -33.77
N ARG A 273 -27.36 57.33 -34.48
CA ARG A 273 -27.62 55.91 -34.20
C ARG A 273 -26.42 55.02 -34.50
N LEU A 274 -25.67 55.32 -35.56
CA LEU A 274 -24.44 54.60 -35.91
C LEU A 274 -23.35 54.77 -34.84
N GLY A 275 -23.21 55.97 -34.27
CA GLY A 275 -22.31 56.23 -33.14
C GLY A 275 -22.64 55.37 -31.92
N LEU A 276 -23.92 55.31 -31.54
CA LEU A 276 -24.40 54.45 -30.44
C LEU A 276 -24.17 52.96 -30.73
N ALA A 277 -24.31 52.53 -31.99
CA ALA A 277 -24.06 51.15 -32.39
C ALA A 277 -22.56 50.80 -32.30
N ARG A 278 -21.65 51.69 -32.73
CA ARG A 278 -20.19 51.51 -32.57
C ARG A 278 -19.78 51.49 -31.09
N GLU A 279 -20.37 52.34 -30.25
CA GLU A 279 -20.11 52.36 -28.81
C GLU A 279 -20.64 51.09 -28.09
N PHE A 280 -21.82 50.60 -28.48
CA PHE A 280 -22.41 49.37 -27.92
C PHE A 280 -21.62 48.12 -28.29
N VAL A 281 -21.08 48.08 -29.52
CA VAL A 281 -20.26 46.97 -29.99
C VAL A 281 -18.86 47.01 -29.34
N GLY A 282 -18.32 48.20 -29.06
CA GLY A 282 -17.00 48.35 -28.45
C GLY A 282 -15.85 48.23 -29.46
N THR A 283 -14.66 48.70 -29.07
CA THR A 283 -13.45 48.73 -29.91
C THR A 283 -12.88 47.32 -30.05
N HIS A 284 -13.27 46.63 -31.12
CA HIS A 284 -12.70 45.34 -31.46
C HIS A 284 -11.46 45.57 -32.33
N ASN A 285 -10.32 45.96 -31.72
CA ASN A 285 -9.07 46.00 -32.47
C ASN A 285 -8.73 44.58 -32.94
N PRO A 286 -8.72 44.32 -34.26
CA PRO A 286 -8.45 42.98 -34.79
C PRO A 286 -7.11 42.39 -34.33
N LEU A 287 -6.13 43.27 -34.09
CA LEU A 287 -4.79 42.87 -33.69
C LEU A 287 -4.75 42.28 -32.27
N ASP A 288 -5.66 42.70 -31.38
CA ASP A 288 -5.69 42.20 -30.00
C ASP A 288 -6.09 40.72 -29.95
N PHE A 289 -6.94 40.26 -30.89
CA PHE A 289 -7.29 38.85 -31.02
C PHE A 289 -6.11 37.98 -31.47
N PHE A 290 -5.30 38.50 -32.39
CA PHE A 290 -4.12 37.78 -32.87
C PHE A 290 -3.00 37.75 -31.82
N LEU A 291 -2.81 38.85 -31.09
CA LEU A 291 -1.85 38.90 -29.98
C LEU A 291 -2.25 38.02 -28.78
N GLY A 292 -3.54 37.68 -28.66
CA GLY A 292 -4.03 36.75 -27.63
C GLY A 292 -3.89 35.27 -27.99
N TRP A 293 -3.63 34.93 -29.25
CA TRP A 293 -3.41 33.56 -29.70
C TRP A 293 -2.09 33.00 -29.16
N LYS A 294 -2.12 31.77 -28.63
CA LYS A 294 -0.92 31.09 -28.15
C LYS A 294 -0.44 30.05 -29.14
N THR A 295 0.83 30.13 -29.47
CA THR A 295 1.53 29.14 -30.30
C THR A 295 1.64 27.77 -29.59
N PRO A 296 1.87 26.68 -30.33
CA PRO A 296 2.00 25.35 -29.72
C PRO A 296 3.13 25.27 -28.68
N LEU A 297 4.22 26.00 -28.89
CA LEU A 297 5.38 26.02 -27.99
C LEU A 297 5.14 26.84 -26.72
N GLU A 298 4.38 27.93 -26.80
CA GLU A 298 3.95 28.69 -25.62
C GLU A 298 2.95 27.89 -24.76
N ARG A 299 2.23 26.95 -25.38
CA ARG A 299 1.29 26.04 -24.70
C ARG A 299 2.02 24.84 -24.07
N TYR A 300 2.98 24.26 -24.79
CA TYR A 300 3.78 23.16 -24.30
C TYR A 300 5.15 23.11 -24.97
N VAL A 301 6.20 23.25 -24.16
CA VAL A 301 7.58 23.01 -24.60
C VAL A 301 7.90 21.52 -24.47
N PRO A 302 8.21 20.79 -25.56
CA PRO A 302 8.59 19.38 -25.51
C PRO A 302 9.83 19.13 -24.65
N LEU A 303 9.93 17.96 -24.03
CA LEU A 303 11.05 17.61 -23.16
C LEU A 303 12.41 17.66 -23.87
N ALA A 304 12.46 17.41 -25.18
CA ALA A 304 13.68 17.52 -25.99
C ALA A 304 14.24 18.95 -26.00
N GLN A 305 13.38 19.96 -26.18
CA GLN A 305 13.77 21.36 -26.26
C GLN A 305 14.09 21.96 -24.88
N ARG A 306 13.51 21.42 -23.79
CA ARG A 306 13.86 21.85 -22.42
C ARG A 306 15.29 21.47 -22.04
N ARG A 307 15.78 20.33 -22.54
CA ARG A 307 17.15 19.86 -22.23
C ARG A 307 18.23 20.70 -22.91
N GLU A 308 17.95 21.27 -24.09
CA GLU A 308 18.90 22.14 -24.80
C GLU A 308 19.09 23.51 -24.11
N VAL A 309 18.11 23.97 -23.35
CA VAL A 309 18.18 25.24 -22.59
C VAL A 309 19.03 25.10 -21.32
N ASP A 310 19.01 23.93 -20.67
CA ASP A 310 19.84 23.69 -19.47
C ASP A 310 21.33 23.48 -19.82
N ASP A 311 21.65 22.90 -20.99
CA ASP A 311 23.04 22.61 -21.40
C ASP A 311 23.77 23.84 -22.01
N THR A 312 23.03 24.91 -22.32
CA THR A 312 23.57 26.17 -22.85
C THR A 312 23.77 27.26 -21.78
N GLY A 313 23.38 26.99 -20.53
CA GLY A 313 23.38 27.97 -19.43
C GLY A 313 24.62 28.02 -18.54
N ASP A 314 25.59 27.11 -18.68
CA ASP A 314 26.74 26.99 -17.74
C ASP A 314 28.11 27.33 -18.39
N GLY A 315 28.11 28.02 -19.53
CA GLY A 315 29.30 28.26 -20.34
C GLY A 315 29.89 29.68 -20.32
N ASP A 316 29.36 30.62 -19.53
CA ASP A 316 29.69 32.04 -19.71
C ASP A 316 29.93 32.81 -18.41
N ASN A 317 30.78 32.27 -17.53
CA ASN A 317 31.33 33.07 -16.43
C ASN A 317 32.76 32.65 -16.05
N ALA A 318 33.69 32.75 -17.00
CA ALA A 318 35.11 32.68 -16.70
C ALA A 318 35.99 33.44 -17.70
N THR A 319 35.74 34.73 -17.93
CA THR A 319 36.82 35.72 -18.12
C THR A 319 36.26 37.13 -18.11
N GLN A 320 36.62 37.94 -17.11
CA GLN A 320 37.06 39.32 -17.29
C GLN A 320 37.53 39.91 -15.94
N GLU A 321 38.84 40.16 -15.91
CA GLU A 321 39.63 41.11 -15.09
C GLU A 321 39.51 41.11 -13.56
#